data_AF-A0A7C7MZ22-F1
#
_entry.id   AF-A0A7C7MZ22-F1
#
_cell.length_a   1.000
_cell.length_b   1.000
_cell.length_c   1.000
_cell.angle_alpha   90.00
_cell.angle_beta   90.00
_cell.angle_gamma   90.00
#
_symmetry.space_group_name_H-M   'P 1'
#
loop_
_entity.id
_entity.type
_entity.pdbx_description
1 polymer ?
#
loop_
_entity_poly.entity_id
_entity_poly.type
_entity_poly.pdbx_seq_one_letter_code
_entity_poly.pdbx_strand_id
1 'polypeptide(L)' 'MVAVRSSKKQKKILNSLGLRKINQIITHDNKPEIIGMINKVKHLVKIIQE' A
#
# COMPACT_ATOMS: atom_id res chain seq x y z
N MET A 1 -8.82 -9.02 3.84
CA MET A 1 -8.75 -9.43 2.42
C MET A 1 -8.56 -8.19 1.57
N VAL A 2 -7.37 -8.01 1.00
CA VAL A 2 -7.09 -6.87 0.11
C VAL A 2 -7.98 -6.99 -1.13
N ALA A 3 -8.81 -5.97 -1.32
CA ALA A 3 -9.78 -5.75 -2.39
C ALA A 3 -9.79 -6.82 -3.50
N VAL A 4 -10.85 -7.62 -3.51
CA VAL A 4 -11.12 -8.70 -4.48
C VAL A 4 -11.02 -8.22 -5.95
N ARG A 5 -11.20 -6.92 -6.22
CA ARG A 5 -11.15 -6.32 -7.56
C ARG A 5 -9.84 -5.59 -7.94
N SER A 6 -8.80 -5.61 -7.11
CA SER A 6 -7.51 -4.98 -7.48
C SER A 6 -6.69 -5.85 -8.43
N SER A 7 -6.02 -5.21 -9.40
CA SER A 7 -5.14 -5.89 -10.36
C SER A 7 -4.04 -6.68 -9.65
N LYS A 8 -3.59 -7.81 -10.22
CA LYS A 8 -2.52 -8.67 -9.65
C LYS A 8 -1.26 -7.88 -9.26
N LYS A 9 -0.94 -6.82 -10.03
CA LYS A 9 0.20 -5.91 -9.74
C LYS A 9 -0.01 -5.10 -8.46
N GLN A 10 -1.22 -4.56 -8.24
CA GLN A 10 -1.54 -3.77 -7.05
C GLN A 10 -1.52 -4.64 -5.78
N LYS A 11 -2.03 -5.87 -5.86
CA LYS A 11 -1.96 -6.83 -4.75
C LYS A 11 -0.51 -7.13 -4.34
N LYS A 12 0.41 -7.26 -5.31
CA LYS A 12 1.85 -7.42 -5.02
C LYS A 12 2.42 -6.18 -4.32
N ILE A 13 2.10 -4.97 -4.79
CA ILE A 13 2.56 -3.72 -4.17
C ILE A 13 2.07 -3.62 -2.72
N LEU A 14 0.79 -3.91 -2.47
CA LEU A 14 0.22 -3.88 -1.13
C LEU A 14 0.87 -4.93 -0.20
N ASN A 15 1.15 -6.13 -0.73
CA ASN A 15 1.92 -7.15 0.01
C ASN A 15 3.36 -6.71 0.29
N SER A 16 4.03 -6.04 -0.66
CA SER A 16 5.38 -5.48 -0.46
C SER A 16 5.41 -4.38 0.59
N LEU A 17 4.34 -3.58 0.69
CA LEU A 17 4.14 -2.62 1.77
C LEU A 17 3.75 -3.29 3.10
N GLY A 18 3.62 -4.62 3.14
CA GLY A 18 3.28 -5.38 4.35
C GLY A 18 1.80 -5.36 4.74
N LEU A 19 0.94 -4.76 3.92
CA LEU A 19 -0.49 -4.62 4.18
C LEU A 19 -1.22 -5.94 3.87
N ARG A 20 -1.37 -6.80 4.88
CA ARG A 20 -2.01 -8.11 4.76
C ARG A 20 -3.46 -8.11 5.25
N LYS A 21 -3.79 -7.23 6.20
CA LYS A 21 -5.14 -7.11 6.81
C LYS A 21 -5.78 -5.76 6.46
N ILE A 22 -7.12 -5.72 6.50
CA ILE A 22 -7.89 -4.47 6.35
C ILE A 22 -7.69 -3.66 7.64
N ASN A 23 -7.51 -2.35 7.54
CA ASN A 23 -7.23 -1.42 8.65
C ASN A 23 -5.87 -1.63 9.36
N GLN A 24 -4.90 -2.28 8.70
CA GLN A 24 -3.54 -2.37 9.23
C GLN A 24 -2.81 -1.05 9.01
N ILE A 25 -2.18 -0.53 10.05
CA ILE A 25 -1.30 0.65 10.00
C ILE A 25 0.14 0.13 10.08
N ILE A 26 0.98 0.55 9.15
CA ILE A 26 2.40 0.18 9.09
C ILE A 26 3.18 1.45 8.81
N THR A 27 4.22 1.69 9.61
CA THR A 27 5.14 2.80 9.41
C THR A 27 6.24 2.36 8.45
N HIS A 28 6.50 3.17 7.43
CA HIS A 28 7.60 2.97 6.49
C HIS A 28 8.44 4.24 6.43
N ASP A 29 9.74 4.10 6.19
CA ASP A 29 10.63 5.24 5.94
C ASP A 29 10.23 5.98 4.66
N ASN A 30 10.45 7.29 4.64
CA ASN A 30 10.22 8.14 3.47
C ASN A 30 11.30 7.90 2.40
N LYS A 31 11.25 6.74 1.74
CA LYS A 31 12.09 6.40 0.58
C LYS A 31 11.37 6.71 -0.74
N PRO A 32 12.07 7.24 -1.75
CA PRO A 32 11.47 7.56 -3.05
C PRO A 32 10.87 6.33 -3.75
N GLU A 33 11.43 5.14 -3.52
CA GLU A 33 10.89 3.88 -4.03
C GLU A 33 9.50 3.57 -3.45
N ILE A 34 9.32 3.76 -2.14
CA ILE A 34 8.06 3.52 -1.43
C ILE A 34 7.01 4.54 -1.87
N ILE A 35 7.41 5.81 -2.00
CA ILE A 35 6.53 6.88 -2.52
C ILE A 35 6.06 6.54 -3.95
N GLY A 36 6.95 6.04 -4.81
CA GLY A 36 6.60 5.57 -6.16
C GLY A 36 5.61 4.40 -6.15
N MET A 37 5.76 3.47 -5.20
CA MET A 37 4.81 2.37 -5.01
C MET A 37 3.44 2.87 -4.52
N ILE A 38 3.43 3.75 -3.52
CA ILE A 38 2.21 4.36 -2.96
C ILE A 38 1.46 5.13 -4.04
N ASN A 39 2.15 5.91 -4.89
CA ASN A 39 1.53 6.66 -5.98
C ASN A 39 0.72 5.76 -6.95
N LYS A 40 1.18 4.52 -7.18
CA LYS A 40 0.46 3.54 -8.02
C LYS A 40 -0.81 2.98 -7.36
N VAL A 41 -0.87 2.95 -6.04
CA VAL A 41 -2.00 2.43 -5.26
C VAL A 41 -2.70 3.52 -4.42
N LYS A 42 -2.47 4.81 -4.72
CA LYS A 42 -2.94 5.96 -3.93
C LYS A 42 -4.45 6.00 -3.68
N HIS A 43 -5.24 5.33 -4.51
CA HIS A 43 -6.70 5.22 -4.40
C HIS A 43 -7.16 4.07 -3.49
N LEU A 44 -6.23 3.18 -3.09
CA LEU A 44 -6.48 1.99 -2.27
C LEU A 44 -5.92 2.11 -0.86
N VAL A 45 -5.04 3.08 -0.62
CA VAL A 45 -4.37 3.30 0.67
C VAL A 45 -4.56 4.73 1.11
N LYS A 46 -4.67 4.93 2.42
CA LYS A 46 -4.69 6.26 3.03
C LYS A 46 -3.35 6.47 3.71
N ILE A 47 -2.68 7.56 3.37
CA ILE A 47 -1.42 7.97 4.01
C ILE A 47 -1.80 8.73 5.28
N ILE A 48 -1.20 8.35 6.40
CA ILE A 48 -1.28 9.06 7.67
C ILE A 48 0.15 9.56 7.91
N GLN A 49 0.35 10.87 7.90
CA GLN A 49 1.61 11.50 8.31
C GLN A 49 1.35 12.16 9.65
N GLU A 50 2.19 11.84 10.63
CA GLU A 50 2.27 12.50 11.94
C GLU A 50 3.57 13.32 11.99
#